data_AF-A0A9P8ACQ4-F1
#
_entry.id   AF-A0A9P8ACQ4-F1
#
_cell.length_a   1.000
_cell.length_b   1.000
_cell.length_c   1.000
_cell.angle_alpha   90.00
_cell.angle_beta   90.00
_cell.angle_gamma   90.00
#
_symmetry.space_group_name_H-M   'P 1'
#
loop_
_entity.id
_entity.type
_entity.pdbx_description
1 polymer ?
#
loop_
_entity_poly.entity_id
_entity_poly.type
_entity_poly.pdbx_seq_one_letter_code
_entity_poly.pdbx_strand_id
1 'polypeptide(L)'
;MSQSETASNGYSGVFYHAALRRFEEIANDDVEMKAPLSERTRFVVIDTNIVLHHLDSLIQFVDDVEYQKLPVVVIVPNIVTRELDTKKGTSWFARHASSWLLKKSRERKVVKGQAMHETDNRHGLPKTNDDRILRCAIYFNHIGQTYLYSGDNNLCMMTEPEHIITITPSPRISSRDIAKLINWDGLVDLDKFAECHRTYSKYSTITSQESTINEDSMMMDVDGEVKQSELDFIISRADAKTSLHLQIVDHFTALLAELVSRIHGVNPLLVDGASLSIHAPKMVRSAAMNEPRNKNYAEWTATELLDHLERRKSVLPAVKPYLGVFLTKPYYGPYTGARRGEDWSTKDWQVSLSGLRQIAKAWGDQYILESLDEVEKWHLQKVLFE
;
A
#
# COMPACT_ATOMS: atom_id res chain seq x y z
N MET A 1 16.98 46.77 14.84
CA MET A 1 16.75 46.05 13.56
C MET A 1 16.53 44.60 13.92
N SER A 2 15.29 44.15 13.75
CA SER A 2 14.75 42.90 14.29
C SER A 2 15.24 41.70 13.50
N GLN A 3 15.68 40.66 14.22
CA GLN A 3 15.81 39.31 13.70
C GLN A 3 14.40 38.72 13.55
N SER A 4 14.15 38.04 12.43
CA SER A 4 12.99 37.17 12.22
C SER A 4 13.48 35.86 11.61
N GLU A 5 13.80 34.90 12.48
CA GLU A 5 13.96 33.50 12.10
C GLU A 5 12.58 32.85 12.09
N THR A 6 12.14 32.44 10.92
CA THR A 6 10.87 31.76 10.68
C THR A 6 10.93 30.31 11.13
N ALA A 7 10.22 30.02 12.23
CA ALA A 7 9.78 28.68 12.61
C ALA A 7 8.84 28.10 11.54
N SER A 8 9.22 27.00 10.87
CA SER A 8 8.31 26.27 9.97
C SER A 8 8.46 24.74 9.93
N ASN A 9 9.37 24.11 10.69
CA ASN A 9 9.59 22.66 10.62
C ASN A 9 8.95 21.81 11.74
N GLY A 10 8.12 22.39 12.61
CA GLY A 10 7.59 21.68 13.79
C GLY A 10 6.31 20.86 13.57
N TYR A 11 5.54 21.14 12.51
CA TYR A 11 4.19 20.56 12.35
C TYR A 11 4.14 19.25 11.57
N SER A 12 5.16 18.95 10.75
CA SER A 12 5.17 17.72 9.96
C SER A 12 5.31 16.49 10.87
N GLY A 13 6.22 16.51 11.85
CA GLY A 13 6.48 15.38 12.77
C GLY A 13 5.32 14.95 13.68
N VAL A 14 4.41 15.85 14.05
CA VAL A 14 3.32 15.55 15.00
C VAL A 14 2.26 14.66 14.38
N PHE A 15 1.99 14.81 13.08
CA PHE A 15 0.92 14.05 12.43
C PHE A 15 1.39 12.69 11.87
N TYR A 16 2.69 12.51 11.56
CA TYR A 16 3.25 11.20 11.17
C TYR A 16 3.15 10.16 12.30
N HIS A 17 3.29 10.62 13.54
CA HIS A 17 3.05 9.80 14.72
C HIS A 17 1.60 9.24 14.77
N ALA A 18 0.63 9.88 14.09
CA ALA A 18 -0.76 9.44 14.12
C ALA A 18 -1.04 8.21 13.24
N ALA A 19 -0.34 8.04 12.10
CA ALA A 19 -0.53 6.86 11.24
C ALA A 19 0.08 5.59 11.89
N LEU A 20 1.28 5.70 12.47
CA LEU A 20 1.89 4.65 13.29
C LEU A 20 1.05 4.31 14.50
N ARG A 21 0.63 5.33 15.24
CA ARG A 21 -0.20 5.14 16.42
C ARG A 21 -1.51 4.45 16.05
N ARG A 22 -2.12 4.78 14.91
CA ARG A 22 -3.29 4.06 14.42
C ARG A 22 -2.98 2.62 14.03
N PHE A 23 -1.85 2.35 13.39
CA PHE A 23 -1.47 0.98 13.05
C PHE A 23 -1.20 0.15 14.31
N GLU A 24 -0.47 0.70 15.27
CA GLU A 24 -0.22 0.09 16.58
C GLU A 24 -1.54 -0.06 17.38
N GLU A 25 -2.44 0.92 17.36
CA GLU A 25 -3.79 0.84 17.97
C GLU A 25 -4.60 -0.28 17.31
N ILE A 26 -4.65 -0.34 15.97
CA ILE A 26 -5.35 -1.41 15.23
C ILE A 26 -4.77 -2.78 15.59
N ALA A 27 -3.45 -2.91 15.64
CA ALA A 27 -2.77 -4.16 15.97
C ALA A 27 -3.01 -4.59 17.43
N ASN A 28 -3.06 -3.65 18.38
CA ASN A 28 -3.31 -3.95 19.79
C ASN A 28 -4.79 -4.15 20.11
N ASP A 29 -5.69 -3.45 19.42
CA ASP A 29 -7.14 -3.67 19.48
C ASP A 29 -7.56 -4.97 18.76
N ASP A 30 -6.66 -5.54 17.96
CA ASP A 30 -6.83 -6.84 17.30
C ASP A 30 -6.67 -8.01 18.28
N VAL A 31 -7.49 -7.97 19.34
CA VAL A 31 -7.72 -9.09 20.27
C VAL A 31 -8.69 -10.12 19.66
N GLU A 32 -9.20 -9.89 18.43
CA GLU A 32 -10.36 -10.60 17.84
C GLU A 32 -10.14 -11.26 16.48
N MET A 33 -8.92 -11.34 15.94
CA MET A 33 -8.55 -12.46 15.05
C MET A 33 -8.49 -13.80 15.83
N LYS A 34 -9.59 -14.11 16.54
CA LYS A 34 -9.88 -15.28 17.38
C LYS A 34 -10.78 -16.30 16.65
N ALA A 35 -10.83 -16.28 15.33
CA ALA A 35 -11.11 -17.56 14.67
C ALA A 35 -10.01 -18.50 15.17
N PRO A 36 -10.34 -19.67 15.77
CA PRO A 36 -9.32 -20.52 16.38
C PRO A 36 -8.26 -20.73 15.31
N LEU A 37 -7.04 -20.22 15.57
CA LEU A 37 -5.91 -20.36 14.68
C LEU A 37 -5.80 -21.85 14.44
N SER A 38 -6.31 -22.27 13.28
CA SER A 38 -6.30 -23.69 12.96
C SER A 38 -4.82 -24.07 12.93
N GLU A 39 -4.46 -25.28 13.34
CA GLU A 39 -3.08 -25.77 13.22
C GLU A 39 -2.54 -25.68 11.77
N ARG A 40 -3.44 -25.43 10.81
CA ARG A 40 -3.15 -25.22 9.38
C ARG A 40 -2.85 -23.77 9.00
N THR A 41 -2.95 -22.83 9.94
CA THR A 41 -2.68 -21.41 9.69
C THR A 41 -1.19 -21.22 9.51
N ARG A 42 -0.81 -20.57 8.41
CA ARG A 42 0.58 -20.29 8.08
C ARG A 42 0.85 -18.80 8.21
N PHE A 43 1.95 -18.44 8.82
CA PHE A 43 2.34 -17.05 9.01
C PHE A 43 3.46 -16.67 8.04
N VAL A 44 3.34 -15.51 7.40
CA VAL A 44 4.39 -14.94 6.56
C VAL A 44 4.82 -13.61 7.18
N VAL A 45 5.97 -13.60 7.83
CA VAL A 45 6.54 -12.40 8.45
C VAL A 45 7.35 -11.65 7.42
N ILE A 46 7.03 -10.38 7.18
CA ILE A 46 7.70 -9.57 6.15
C ILE A 46 8.78 -8.67 6.74
N ASP A 47 9.81 -8.38 5.94
CA ASP A 47 10.82 -7.35 6.20
C ASP A 47 10.51 -6.02 5.46
N THR A 48 11.12 -4.92 5.91
CA THR A 48 11.05 -3.61 5.28
C THR A 48 11.52 -3.62 3.83
N ASN A 49 12.56 -4.39 3.48
CA ASN A 49 13.06 -4.42 2.10
C ASN A 49 12.05 -5.06 1.14
N ILE A 50 11.29 -6.06 1.60
CA ILE A 50 10.18 -6.62 0.81
C ILE A 50 9.15 -5.55 0.55
N VAL A 51 8.76 -4.79 1.57
CA VAL A 51 7.75 -3.75 1.44
C VAL A 51 8.22 -2.59 0.55
N LEU A 52 9.53 -2.33 0.45
CA LEU A 52 10.08 -1.26 -0.38
C LEU A 52 10.36 -1.66 -1.83
N HIS A 53 10.66 -2.93 -2.09
CA HIS A 53 11.16 -3.39 -3.39
C HIS A 53 10.28 -4.45 -4.06
N HIS A 54 9.47 -5.16 -3.28
CA HIS A 54 8.65 -6.28 -3.70
C HIS A 54 7.20 -6.14 -3.19
N LEU A 55 6.73 -4.90 -3.07
CA LEU A 55 5.38 -4.63 -2.58
C LEU A 55 4.34 -5.27 -3.50
N ASP A 56 4.46 -5.10 -4.80
CA ASP A 56 3.41 -5.54 -5.74
C ASP A 56 3.27 -7.07 -5.80
N SER A 57 4.37 -7.82 -5.67
CA SER A 57 4.30 -9.27 -5.52
C SER A 57 3.63 -9.68 -4.20
N LEU A 58 3.86 -8.92 -3.12
CA LEU A 58 3.16 -9.12 -1.86
C LEU A 58 1.66 -8.75 -1.95
N ILE A 59 1.31 -7.66 -2.64
CA ILE A 59 -0.09 -7.25 -2.89
C ILE A 59 -0.82 -8.38 -3.62
N GLN A 60 -0.25 -8.84 -4.73
CA GLN A 60 -0.84 -9.90 -5.53
C GLN A 60 -0.97 -11.20 -4.75
N PHE A 61 0.04 -11.56 -3.95
CA PHE A 61 -0.02 -12.72 -3.06
C PHE A 61 -1.15 -12.62 -2.04
N VAL A 62 -1.33 -11.46 -1.40
CA VAL A 62 -2.43 -11.24 -0.47
C VAL A 62 -3.79 -11.35 -1.16
N ASP A 63 -3.94 -10.75 -2.34
CA ASP A 63 -5.20 -10.79 -3.08
C ASP A 63 -5.54 -12.22 -3.56
N ASP A 64 -4.54 -12.99 -4.01
CA ASP A 64 -4.72 -14.40 -4.42
C ASP A 64 -5.07 -15.31 -3.22
N VAL A 65 -4.43 -15.09 -2.06
CA VAL A 65 -4.76 -15.78 -0.78
C VAL A 65 -6.19 -15.46 -0.34
N GLU A 66 -6.61 -14.20 -0.41
CA GLU A 66 -7.98 -13.77 -0.08
C GLU A 66 -9.01 -14.40 -1.03
N TYR A 67 -8.73 -14.37 -2.33
CA TYR A 67 -9.60 -14.95 -3.36
C TYR A 67 -9.82 -16.45 -3.16
N GLN A 68 -8.73 -17.16 -2.86
CA GLN A 68 -8.76 -18.61 -2.62
C GLN A 68 -9.15 -18.99 -1.18
N LYS A 69 -9.30 -18.00 -0.28
CA LYS A 69 -9.64 -18.18 1.14
C LYS A 69 -8.67 -19.11 1.87
N LEU A 70 -7.38 -18.94 1.59
CA LEU A 70 -6.33 -19.78 2.18
C LEU A 70 -6.03 -19.34 3.63
N PRO A 71 -5.66 -20.28 4.52
CA PRO A 71 -5.37 -19.97 5.92
C PRO A 71 -3.96 -19.40 6.07
N VAL A 72 -3.69 -18.25 5.46
CA VAL A 72 -2.42 -17.52 5.57
C VAL A 72 -2.64 -16.16 6.19
N VAL A 73 -1.74 -15.79 7.08
CA VAL A 73 -1.69 -14.45 7.66
C VAL A 73 -0.32 -13.85 7.40
N VAL A 74 -0.29 -12.73 6.70
CA VAL A 74 0.89 -11.89 6.52
C VAL A 74 1.05 -11.00 7.75
N ILE A 75 2.14 -11.21 8.49
CA ILE A 75 2.47 -10.48 9.70
C ILE A 75 3.43 -9.34 9.36
N VAL A 76 3.06 -8.14 9.77
CA VAL A 76 3.86 -6.91 9.64
C VAL A 76 4.50 -6.59 10.99
N PRO A 77 5.82 -6.79 11.18
CA PRO A 77 6.50 -6.44 12.41
C PRO A 77 6.38 -4.95 12.73
N ASN A 78 6.32 -4.60 14.02
CA ASN A 78 6.27 -3.21 14.47
C ASN A 78 7.50 -2.38 14.06
N ILE A 79 8.64 -3.04 13.88
CA ILE A 79 9.84 -2.35 13.42
C ILE A 79 9.75 -1.97 11.94
N VAL A 80 9.08 -2.78 11.11
CA VAL A 80 8.90 -2.50 9.68
C VAL A 80 8.06 -1.23 9.49
N THR A 81 6.97 -1.08 10.24
CA THR A 81 6.15 0.14 10.16
C THR A 81 6.94 1.38 10.59
N ARG A 82 7.72 1.28 11.67
CA ARG A 82 8.60 2.38 12.15
C ARG A 82 9.68 2.78 11.14
N GLU A 83 10.29 1.81 10.47
CA GLU A 83 11.29 2.08 9.44
C GLU A 83 10.67 2.73 8.20
N LEU A 84 9.50 2.24 7.76
CA LEU A 84 8.76 2.86 6.67
C LEU A 84 8.45 4.31 6.98
N ASP A 85 7.98 4.62 8.20
CA ASP A 85 7.72 5.99 8.63
C ASP A 85 8.95 6.89 8.60
N THR A 86 10.11 6.37 8.99
CA THR A 86 11.37 7.12 8.89
C THR A 86 11.73 7.40 7.42
N LYS A 87 11.37 6.50 6.50
CA LYS A 87 11.61 6.60 5.05
C LYS A 87 10.49 7.34 4.28
N LYS A 88 9.32 7.59 4.87
CA LYS A 88 8.19 8.29 4.21
C LYS A 88 8.51 9.72 3.81
N GLY A 89 9.42 10.39 4.52
CA GLY A 89 9.85 11.75 4.17
C GLY A 89 10.63 11.82 2.86
N THR A 90 11.11 10.68 2.33
CA THR A 90 12.10 10.65 1.26
C THR A 90 11.74 9.72 0.09
N SER A 91 10.65 8.95 0.17
CA SER A 91 10.32 7.94 -0.83
C SER A 91 8.81 7.75 -1.04
N TRP A 92 8.37 7.98 -2.28
CA TRP A 92 7.04 7.63 -2.80
C TRP A 92 6.64 6.20 -2.44
N PHE A 93 7.55 5.23 -2.64
CA PHE A 93 7.28 3.82 -2.39
C PHE A 93 7.04 3.52 -0.90
N ALA A 94 7.72 4.22 0.02
CA ALA A 94 7.48 4.05 1.46
C ALA A 94 6.08 4.57 1.86
N ARG A 95 5.61 5.66 1.23
CA ARG A 95 4.25 6.19 1.44
C ARG A 95 3.18 5.29 0.87
N HIS A 96 3.39 4.81 -0.36
CA HIS A 96 2.48 3.89 -1.02
C HIS A 96 2.34 2.58 -0.22
N ALA A 97 3.46 1.96 0.13
CA ALA A 97 3.52 0.78 0.97
C ALA A 97 2.76 0.94 2.29
N SER A 98 3.00 2.05 3.00
CA SER A 98 2.38 2.27 4.30
C SER A 98 0.88 2.49 4.21
N SER A 99 0.43 3.17 3.14
CA SER A 99 -1.00 3.36 2.88
C SER A 99 -1.68 2.02 2.58
N TRP A 100 -1.02 1.15 1.80
CA TRP A 100 -1.49 -0.19 1.53
C TRP A 100 -1.54 -1.06 2.79
N LEU A 101 -0.47 -1.11 3.58
CA LEU A 101 -0.41 -1.88 4.82
C LEU A 101 -1.49 -1.45 5.81
N LEU A 102 -1.70 -0.14 5.98
CA LEU A 102 -2.73 0.40 6.87
C LEU A 102 -4.14 0.09 6.37
N LYS A 103 -4.36 0.14 5.05
CA LYS A 103 -5.64 -0.26 4.46
C LYS A 103 -5.91 -1.74 4.74
N LYS A 104 -4.98 -2.63 4.37
CA LYS A 104 -5.16 -4.08 4.52
C LYS A 104 -5.23 -4.53 5.99
N SER A 105 -4.50 -3.90 6.91
CA SER A 105 -4.62 -4.21 8.33
C SER A 105 -5.97 -3.83 8.94
N ARG A 106 -6.62 -2.76 8.44
CA ARG A 106 -7.99 -2.39 8.83
C ARG A 106 -9.03 -3.39 8.35
N GLU A 107 -8.79 -4.04 7.21
CA GLU A 107 -9.69 -5.07 6.67
C GLU A 107 -9.71 -6.34 7.54
N ARG A 108 -8.64 -6.60 8.31
CA ARG A 108 -8.51 -7.73 9.25
C ARG A 108 -8.80 -9.10 8.61
N LYS A 109 -8.26 -9.31 7.40
CA LYS A 109 -8.41 -10.56 6.65
C LYS A 109 -7.12 -11.36 6.62
N VAL A 110 -6.19 -10.94 5.77
CA VAL A 110 -4.93 -11.66 5.51
C VAL A 110 -3.72 -10.91 6.06
N VAL A 111 -3.76 -9.59 6.13
CA VAL A 111 -2.65 -8.78 6.67
C VAL A 111 -2.93 -8.37 8.10
N LYS A 112 -1.97 -8.60 8.99
CA LYS A 112 -2.05 -8.28 10.41
C LYS A 112 -0.79 -7.54 10.87
N GLY A 113 -0.98 -6.48 11.66
CA GLY A 113 0.10 -5.84 12.39
C GLY A 113 0.47 -6.61 13.66
N GLN A 114 1.75 -6.69 13.98
CA GLN A 114 2.23 -7.30 15.22
C GLN A 114 1.72 -6.52 16.45
N ALA A 115 1.00 -7.16 17.37
CA ALA A 115 0.65 -6.52 18.65
C ALA A 115 1.87 -6.46 19.59
N MET A 116 1.84 -5.56 20.59
CA MET A 116 3.00 -5.36 21.48
C MET A 116 3.42 -6.61 22.27
N HIS A 117 2.46 -7.49 22.58
CA HIS A 117 2.71 -8.75 23.30
C HIS A 117 3.13 -9.90 22.38
N GLU A 118 3.06 -9.72 21.05
CA GLU A 118 3.42 -10.72 20.04
C GLU A 118 4.90 -10.68 19.70
N THR A 119 5.75 -10.64 20.73
CA THR A 119 7.21 -10.61 20.61
C THR A 119 7.84 -11.63 21.54
N ASP A 120 8.73 -12.48 21.02
CA ASP A 120 9.50 -13.39 21.86
C ASP A 120 10.55 -12.64 22.69
N ASN A 121 10.39 -12.64 24.01
CA ASN A 121 11.29 -11.95 24.95
C ASN A 121 12.16 -12.92 25.78
N ARG A 122 12.17 -14.23 25.46
CA ARG A 122 12.86 -15.25 26.27
C ARG A 122 14.38 -15.10 26.30
N HIS A 123 14.96 -14.49 25.26
CA HIS A 123 16.40 -14.28 25.13
C HIS A 123 16.84 -12.83 25.42
N GLY A 124 16.00 -12.06 26.12
CA GLY A 124 16.25 -10.66 26.43
C GLY A 124 15.67 -9.68 25.41
N LEU A 125 15.98 -8.40 25.60
CA LEU A 125 15.46 -7.33 24.75
C LEU A 125 16.19 -7.28 23.40
N PRO A 126 15.46 -7.06 22.30
CA PRO A 126 16.07 -7.06 20.98
C PRO A 126 16.96 -5.83 20.78
N LYS A 127 18.16 -6.05 20.23
CA LYS A 127 19.20 -5.01 20.11
C LYS A 127 19.21 -4.32 18.75
N THR A 128 18.88 -5.05 17.68
CA THR A 128 18.87 -4.55 16.31
C THR A 128 17.45 -4.62 15.72
N ASN A 129 17.25 -4.01 14.55
CA ASN A 129 15.97 -4.09 13.85
C ASN A 129 15.73 -5.51 13.33
N ASP A 130 16.76 -6.17 12.79
CA ASP A 130 16.72 -7.58 12.39
C ASP A 130 16.32 -8.50 13.56
N ASP A 131 16.90 -8.28 14.75
CA ASP A 131 16.55 -9.04 15.96
C ASP A 131 15.08 -8.83 16.33
N ARG A 132 14.52 -7.61 16.17
CA ARG A 132 13.08 -7.36 16.38
C ARG A 132 12.21 -8.14 15.39
N ILE A 133 12.59 -8.22 14.12
CA ILE A 133 11.88 -9.01 13.11
C ILE A 133 11.98 -10.50 13.44
N LEU A 134 13.17 -10.97 13.82
CA LEU A 134 13.39 -12.34 14.27
C LEU A 134 12.52 -12.69 15.49
N ARG A 135 12.43 -11.81 16.51
CA ARG A 135 11.55 -12.05 17.68
C ARG A 135 10.07 -12.12 17.33
N CYS A 136 9.64 -11.35 16.34
CA CYS A 136 8.30 -11.48 15.78
C CYS A 136 8.12 -12.87 15.15
N ALA A 137 9.06 -13.28 14.31
CA ALA A 137 8.98 -14.57 13.62
C ALA A 137 9.01 -15.77 14.57
N ILE A 138 9.90 -15.76 15.57
CA ILE A 138 9.95 -16.80 16.61
C ILE A 138 8.62 -16.89 17.38
N TYR A 139 8.02 -15.75 17.72
CA TYR A 139 6.74 -15.73 18.43
C TYR A 139 5.65 -16.47 17.63
N PHE A 140 5.48 -16.14 16.34
CA PHE A 140 4.49 -16.78 15.49
C PHE A 140 4.85 -18.24 15.17
N ASN A 141 6.15 -18.59 15.14
CA ASN A 141 6.59 -19.96 14.91
C ASN A 141 6.19 -20.93 16.03
N HIS A 142 6.03 -20.45 17.27
CA HIS A 142 5.45 -21.26 18.35
C HIS A 142 3.95 -21.51 18.20
N ILE A 143 3.27 -20.66 17.42
CA ILE A 143 1.81 -20.70 17.25
C ILE A 143 1.45 -21.55 16.02
N GLY A 144 2.24 -21.46 14.96
CA GLY A 144 2.05 -22.23 13.73
C GLY A 144 3.21 -22.08 12.77
N GLN A 145 3.13 -22.81 11.64
CA GLN A 145 4.19 -22.80 10.63
C GLN A 145 4.45 -21.39 10.13
N THR A 146 5.66 -20.89 10.36
CA THR A 146 6.04 -19.52 10.03
C THR A 146 7.12 -19.49 8.95
N TYR A 147 6.97 -18.52 8.04
CA TYR A 147 7.88 -18.21 6.97
C TYR A 147 8.38 -16.78 7.13
N LEU A 148 9.68 -16.55 6.93
CA LEU A 148 10.25 -15.21 6.82
C LEU A 148 10.31 -14.83 5.34
N TYR A 149 9.67 -13.73 4.94
CA TYR A 149 9.87 -13.16 3.62
C TYR A 149 10.89 -12.03 3.72
N SER A 150 12.13 -12.30 3.29
CA SER A 150 13.24 -11.34 3.35
C SER A 150 14.29 -11.60 2.26
N GLY A 151 14.89 -10.54 1.75
CA GLY A 151 16.07 -10.59 0.88
C GLY A 151 17.40 -10.34 1.60
N ASP A 152 17.37 -10.10 2.92
CA ASP A 152 18.57 -9.84 3.71
C ASP A 152 19.20 -11.15 4.21
N ASN A 153 20.35 -11.51 3.64
CA ASN A 153 21.09 -12.71 4.01
C ASN A 153 21.41 -12.81 5.51
N ASN A 154 21.68 -11.69 6.19
CA ASN A 154 22.01 -11.72 7.62
C ASN A 154 20.79 -12.14 8.45
N LEU A 155 19.62 -11.56 8.15
CA LEU A 155 18.38 -11.91 8.81
C LEU A 155 17.99 -13.37 8.49
N CYS A 156 18.17 -13.81 7.24
CA CYS A 156 17.90 -15.19 6.82
C CYS A 156 18.79 -16.21 7.56
N MET A 157 20.08 -15.91 7.74
CA MET A 157 20.99 -16.75 8.52
C MET A 157 20.61 -16.78 10.01
N MET A 158 20.07 -15.67 10.55
CA MET A 158 19.62 -15.61 11.93
C MET A 158 18.35 -16.44 12.20
N THR A 159 17.49 -16.63 11.21
CA THR A 159 16.25 -17.43 11.34
C THR A 159 16.45 -18.94 11.23
N GLU A 160 17.54 -19.39 10.60
CA GLU A 160 17.79 -20.82 10.35
C GLU A 160 17.85 -21.67 11.64
N PRO A 161 18.54 -21.26 12.72
CA PRO A 161 18.58 -22.01 13.97
C PRO A 161 17.21 -22.17 14.66
N GLU A 162 16.26 -21.28 14.34
CA GLU A 162 14.89 -21.30 14.87
C GLU A 162 13.93 -22.11 14.00
N HIS A 163 14.45 -22.80 12.98
CA HIS A 163 13.70 -23.61 12.01
C HIS A 163 12.61 -22.83 11.25
N ILE A 164 12.83 -21.53 11.04
CA ILE A 164 11.93 -20.68 10.26
C ILE A 164 12.39 -20.72 8.80
N ILE A 165 11.49 -21.07 7.90
CA ILE A 165 11.78 -21.17 6.46
C ILE A 165 11.79 -19.78 5.85
N THR A 166 12.82 -19.45 5.10
CA THR A 166 12.94 -18.15 4.41
C THR A 166 12.45 -18.24 2.97
N ILE A 167 11.61 -17.28 2.59
CA ILE A 167 11.24 -16.94 1.21
C ILE A 167 12.16 -15.79 0.79
N THR A 168 13.11 -16.06 -0.10
CA THR A 168 14.02 -15.02 -0.62
C THR A 168 13.48 -14.50 -1.96
N PRO A 169 13.21 -13.19 -2.11
CA PRO A 169 12.73 -12.64 -3.37
C PRO A 169 13.78 -12.76 -4.47
N SER A 170 13.37 -13.27 -5.62
CA SER A 170 14.06 -12.98 -6.88
C SER A 170 13.54 -11.65 -7.46
N PRO A 171 14.29 -11.00 -8.36
CA PRO A 171 13.83 -9.76 -9.01
C PRO A 171 12.46 -9.88 -9.71
N ARG A 172 12.11 -11.09 -10.17
CA ARG A 172 10.84 -11.41 -10.85
C ARG A 172 9.94 -12.32 -10.02
N ILE A 173 10.02 -12.23 -8.69
CA ILE A 173 9.21 -13.09 -7.83
C ILE A 173 7.72 -12.83 -8.05
N SER A 174 6.97 -13.87 -8.39
CA SER A 174 5.52 -13.80 -8.54
C SER A 174 4.80 -14.23 -7.26
N SER A 175 3.51 -13.90 -7.20
CA SER A 175 2.58 -14.45 -6.20
C SER A 175 2.62 -15.98 -6.18
N ARG A 176 2.66 -16.61 -7.36
CA ARG A 176 2.80 -18.07 -7.51
C ARG A 176 4.11 -18.60 -6.95
N ASP A 177 5.22 -17.88 -7.09
CA ASP A 177 6.52 -18.31 -6.56
C ASP A 177 6.58 -18.22 -5.03
N ILE A 178 6.00 -17.16 -4.44
CA ILE A 178 5.81 -17.07 -2.99
C ILE A 178 4.97 -18.26 -2.52
N ALA A 179 3.86 -18.56 -3.20
CA ALA A 179 3.00 -19.68 -2.86
C ALA A 179 3.73 -21.03 -2.96
N LYS A 180 4.54 -21.29 -4.00
CA LYS A 180 5.30 -22.54 -4.14
C LYS A 180 6.24 -22.83 -2.95
N LEU A 181 6.79 -21.79 -2.33
CA LEU A 181 7.71 -21.91 -1.21
C LEU A 181 7.00 -22.19 0.12
N ILE A 182 5.70 -21.93 0.17
CA ILE A 182 4.86 -22.27 1.31
C ILE A 182 4.45 -23.74 1.17
N ASN A 183 4.72 -24.56 2.18
CA ASN A 183 4.32 -25.98 2.14
C ASN A 183 2.81 -26.09 2.37
N TRP A 184 2.02 -26.33 1.32
CA TRP A 184 0.56 -26.44 1.38
C TRP A 184 0.02 -27.87 1.56
N ASP A 185 0.89 -28.87 1.71
CA ASP A 185 0.50 -30.28 1.79
C ASP A 185 -0.36 -30.75 0.58
N GLY A 186 -0.14 -30.14 -0.59
CA GLY A 186 -0.86 -30.46 -1.83
C GLY A 186 -2.31 -29.94 -1.91
N LEU A 187 -2.74 -29.09 -0.98
CA LEU A 187 -4.13 -28.62 -0.89
C LEU A 187 -4.44 -27.41 -1.77
N VAL A 188 -3.44 -26.81 -2.42
CA VAL A 188 -3.56 -25.52 -3.09
C VAL A 188 -3.25 -25.65 -4.57
N ASP A 189 -4.13 -25.07 -5.38
CA ASP A 189 -4.00 -24.98 -6.82
C ASP A 189 -3.15 -23.76 -7.17
N LEU A 190 -1.88 -24.00 -7.51
CA LEU A 190 -0.91 -22.96 -7.82
C LEU A 190 -1.22 -22.20 -9.11
N ASP A 191 -2.04 -22.76 -10.00
CA ASP A 191 -2.39 -22.11 -11.27
C ASP A 191 -3.34 -20.93 -11.05
N LYS A 192 -4.03 -20.89 -9.90
CA LYS A 192 -4.87 -19.76 -9.48
C LYS A 192 -4.08 -18.58 -8.93
N PHE A 193 -2.78 -18.74 -8.68
CA PHE A 193 -1.92 -17.63 -8.33
C PHE A 193 -1.43 -16.94 -9.59
N ALA A 194 -1.41 -15.61 -9.55
CA ALA A 194 -0.96 -14.81 -10.66
C ALA A 194 0.55 -14.99 -10.92
N GLU A 195 0.90 -14.90 -12.20
CA GLU A 195 2.27 -14.91 -12.67
C GLU A 195 2.95 -13.55 -12.42
N CYS A 196 4.27 -13.50 -12.64
CA CYS A 196 5.02 -12.27 -12.41
C CYS A 196 4.53 -11.17 -13.37
N HIS A 197 4.00 -10.09 -12.80
CA HIS A 197 3.74 -8.85 -13.53
C HIS A 197 4.88 -7.86 -13.28
N ARG A 198 5.47 -7.34 -14.36
CA ARG A 198 6.50 -6.31 -14.27
C ARG A 198 5.88 -5.05 -13.68
N THR A 199 6.40 -4.62 -12.55
CA THR A 199 5.93 -3.42 -11.86
C THR A 199 6.99 -2.33 -11.92
N TYR A 200 6.54 -1.11 -12.13
CA TYR A 200 7.38 0.08 -12.04
C TYR A 200 7.90 0.28 -10.61
N SER A 201 9.22 0.32 -10.48
CA SER A 201 9.94 0.67 -9.26
C SER A 201 10.92 1.81 -9.52
N LYS A 202 11.52 2.35 -8.45
CA LYS A 202 12.57 3.37 -8.54
C LYS A 202 13.73 2.93 -9.44
N TYR A 203 14.08 1.65 -9.37
CA TYR A 203 15.23 1.04 -10.04
C TYR A 203 14.89 0.50 -11.43
N SER A 204 13.63 0.55 -11.85
CA SER A 204 13.24 0.09 -13.18
C SER A 204 13.88 0.95 -14.27
N THR A 205 14.42 0.29 -15.28
CA THR A 205 14.91 0.90 -16.52
C THR A 205 13.78 0.84 -17.54
N ILE A 206 13.34 2.00 -18.03
CA ILE A 206 12.23 2.08 -18.99
C ILE A 206 12.81 2.04 -20.40
N THR A 207 12.35 1.10 -21.20
CA THR A 207 12.75 0.97 -22.60
C THR A 207 11.63 1.46 -23.52
N SER A 208 11.98 2.30 -24.49
CA SER A 208 11.04 2.88 -25.47
C SER A 208 10.63 1.90 -26.57
N GLN A 209 11.44 0.88 -26.84
CA GLN A 209 11.16 -0.12 -27.86
C GLN A 209 10.30 -1.24 -27.29
N GLU A 210 9.13 -1.46 -27.91
CA GLU A 210 8.47 -2.76 -28.01
C GLU A 210 9.33 -3.71 -28.86
N SER A 211 10.63 -3.79 -28.60
CA SER A 211 11.40 -4.92 -29.08
C SER A 211 10.78 -6.10 -28.36
N THR A 212 9.93 -6.84 -29.07
CA THR A 212 9.56 -8.22 -28.77
C THR A 212 10.78 -8.86 -28.14
N ILE A 213 10.77 -8.96 -26.81
CA ILE A 213 11.68 -9.82 -26.09
C ILE A 213 11.16 -11.21 -26.42
N ASN A 214 11.39 -11.64 -27.66
CA ASN A 214 11.27 -13.03 -28.04
C ASN A 214 12.29 -13.71 -27.14
N GLU A 215 11.80 -14.45 -26.14
CA GLU A 215 12.63 -15.29 -25.28
C GLU A 215 13.46 -16.29 -26.12
N ASP A 216 13.06 -16.53 -27.37
CA ASP A 216 13.76 -17.36 -28.36
C ASP A 216 14.83 -16.64 -29.21
N SER A 217 15.02 -15.31 -29.06
CA SER A 217 15.94 -14.53 -29.90
C SER A 217 17.30 -14.22 -29.23
N MET A 218 17.72 -15.03 -28.25
CA MET A 218 19.00 -14.84 -27.56
C MET A 218 20.06 -15.91 -27.91
N MET A 219 20.28 -16.11 -29.21
CA MET A 219 21.51 -16.73 -29.73
C MET A 219 22.21 -15.77 -30.70
N MET A 220 22.79 -14.70 -30.15
CA MET A 220 23.87 -13.98 -30.78
C MET A 220 24.95 -13.78 -29.72
N ASP A 221 26.10 -14.42 -29.95
CA ASP A 221 27.32 -14.27 -29.17
C ASP A 221 27.76 -12.79 -29.21
N VAL A 222 27.41 -12.05 -28.17
CA VAL A 222 28.03 -10.76 -27.86
C VAL A 222 28.78 -10.98 -26.56
N ASP A 223 30.11 -10.89 -26.63
CA ASP A 223 31.07 -11.13 -25.52
C ASP A 223 30.99 -10.11 -24.36
N GLY A 224 29.83 -9.49 -24.16
CA GLY A 224 29.52 -8.69 -22.98
C GLY A 224 28.56 -9.48 -22.10
N GLU A 225 29.06 -10.05 -20.99
CA GLU A 225 28.22 -10.61 -19.93
C GLU A 225 27.34 -9.50 -19.33
N VAL A 226 26.21 -9.19 -19.98
CA VAL A 226 25.14 -8.43 -19.35
C VAL A 226 24.61 -9.35 -18.26
N LYS A 227 24.92 -9.02 -17.00
CA LYS A 227 24.46 -9.81 -15.86
C LYS A 227 22.95 -9.92 -15.95
N GLN A 228 22.43 -11.14 -15.88
CA GLN A 228 20.99 -11.42 -16.00
C GLN A 228 20.15 -10.59 -15.00
N SER A 229 20.75 -10.18 -13.88
CA SER A 229 20.18 -9.24 -12.91
C SER A 229 19.82 -7.85 -13.47
N GLU A 230 20.47 -7.37 -14.53
CA GLU A 230 20.17 -6.05 -15.13
C GLU A 230 18.95 -6.11 -16.07
N LEU A 231 18.71 -7.26 -16.71
CA LEU A 231 17.55 -7.48 -17.58
C LEU A 231 16.24 -7.60 -16.80
N ASP A 232 16.30 -7.92 -15.50
CA ASP A 232 15.13 -8.07 -14.64
C ASP A 232 14.44 -6.75 -14.29
N PHE A 233 15.16 -5.63 -14.40
CA PHE A 233 14.61 -4.31 -14.11
C PHE A 233 14.08 -3.59 -15.36
N ILE A 234 14.14 -4.21 -16.53
CA ILE A 234 13.65 -3.62 -17.78
C ILE A 234 12.12 -3.72 -17.83
N ILE A 235 11.44 -2.59 -18.00
CA ILE A 235 9.98 -2.53 -18.13
C ILE A 235 9.63 -1.73 -19.39
N SER A 236 8.57 -2.16 -20.10
CA SER A 236 8.05 -1.38 -21.23
C SER A 236 7.47 -0.06 -20.72
N ARG A 237 7.51 0.99 -21.54
CA ARG A 237 6.90 2.27 -21.14
C ARG A 237 5.39 2.15 -20.88
N ALA A 238 4.69 1.31 -21.64
CA ALA A 238 3.27 1.03 -21.46
C ALA A 238 2.97 0.40 -20.09
N ASP A 239 3.73 -0.64 -19.73
CA ASP A 239 3.60 -1.31 -18.44
C ASP A 239 3.98 -0.38 -17.28
N ALA A 240 5.03 0.43 -17.45
CA ALA A 240 5.44 1.40 -16.45
C ALA A 240 4.36 2.45 -16.18
N LYS A 241 3.70 2.96 -17.23
CA LYS A 241 2.56 3.88 -17.11
C LYS A 241 1.38 3.24 -16.39
N THR A 242 1.02 2.02 -16.79
CA THR A 242 -0.10 1.28 -16.20
C THR A 242 0.16 0.97 -14.74
N SER A 243 1.36 0.50 -14.41
CA SER A 243 1.78 0.21 -13.05
C SER A 243 1.79 1.47 -12.16
N LEU A 244 2.38 2.57 -12.62
CA LEU A 244 2.38 3.84 -11.87
C LEU A 244 0.95 4.37 -11.67
N HIS A 245 0.07 4.22 -12.66
CA HIS A 245 -1.34 4.62 -12.56
C HIS A 245 -2.06 3.85 -11.46
N LEU A 246 -1.89 2.53 -11.40
CA LEU A 246 -2.46 1.69 -10.34
C LEU A 246 -1.95 2.11 -8.95
N GLN A 247 -0.65 2.37 -8.80
CA GLN A 247 -0.06 2.84 -7.54
C GLN A 247 -0.69 4.18 -7.09
N ILE A 248 -0.91 5.11 -8.03
CA ILE A 248 -1.55 6.40 -7.77
C ILE A 248 -3.01 6.23 -7.38
N VAL A 249 -3.75 5.38 -8.10
CA VAL A 249 -5.14 5.05 -7.77
C VAL A 249 -5.23 4.55 -6.33
N ASP A 250 -4.43 3.55 -5.97
CA ASP A 250 -4.47 2.96 -4.62
C ASP A 250 -4.04 3.95 -3.53
N HIS A 251 -2.94 4.67 -3.76
CA HIS A 251 -2.40 5.63 -2.78
C HIS A 251 -3.36 6.79 -2.53
N PHE A 252 -3.80 7.47 -3.58
CA PHE A 252 -4.65 8.66 -3.41
C PHE A 252 -6.07 8.31 -2.99
N THR A 253 -6.61 7.14 -3.38
CA THR A 253 -7.90 6.68 -2.83
C THR A 253 -7.81 6.47 -1.32
N ALA A 254 -6.73 5.85 -0.83
CA ALA A 254 -6.51 5.68 0.61
C ALA A 254 -6.39 7.04 1.32
N LEU A 255 -5.61 7.99 0.79
CA LEU A 255 -5.48 9.33 1.37
C LEU A 255 -6.81 10.10 1.38
N LEU A 256 -7.62 9.99 0.32
CA LEU A 256 -8.94 10.60 0.26
C LEU A 256 -9.89 9.98 1.31
N ALA A 257 -9.86 8.66 1.49
CA ALA A 257 -10.62 7.98 2.54
C ALA A 257 -10.21 8.45 3.93
N GLU A 258 -8.92 8.66 4.17
CA GLU A 258 -8.43 9.22 5.43
C GLU A 258 -8.86 10.68 5.63
N LEU A 259 -8.79 11.51 4.58
CA LEU A 259 -9.27 12.88 4.61
C LEU A 259 -10.76 12.94 4.99
N VAL A 260 -11.58 12.14 4.31
CA VAL A 260 -13.02 12.01 4.63
C VAL A 260 -13.21 11.55 6.07
N SER A 261 -12.44 10.56 6.53
CA SER A 261 -12.50 10.09 7.92
C SER A 261 -12.16 11.19 8.92
N ARG A 262 -11.14 12.02 8.66
CA ARG A 262 -10.76 13.17 9.50
C ARG A 262 -11.86 14.22 9.55
N ILE A 263 -12.45 14.56 8.41
CA ILE A 263 -13.55 15.54 8.33
C ILE A 263 -14.75 15.09 9.17
N HIS A 264 -14.98 13.78 9.30
CA HIS A 264 -16.02 13.24 10.16
C HIS A 264 -15.62 13.12 11.64
N GLY A 265 -14.38 12.72 11.92
CA GLY A 265 -13.89 12.55 13.29
C GLY A 265 -13.62 13.85 14.03
N VAL A 266 -13.33 14.94 13.31
CA VAL A 266 -13.03 16.28 13.87
C VAL A 266 -14.30 17.11 14.09
N ASN A 267 -15.48 16.47 14.18
CA ASN A 267 -16.72 17.16 14.56
C ASN A 267 -17.13 16.85 16.01
N PRO A 268 -16.46 17.44 17.03
CA PRO A 268 -16.93 17.37 18.41
C PRO A 268 -18.22 18.16 18.66
N LEU A 269 -18.79 18.82 17.64
CA LEU A 269 -20.06 19.54 17.73
C LEU A 269 -21.28 18.71 17.31
N LEU A 270 -21.06 17.50 16.79
CA LEU A 270 -22.11 16.49 16.59
C LEU A 270 -21.94 15.37 17.62
N VAL A 271 -21.87 15.78 18.89
CA VAL A 271 -22.22 14.88 20.00
C VAL A 271 -23.60 14.32 19.72
N ASP A 272 -23.72 13.00 19.81
CA ASP A 272 -24.95 12.22 19.79
C ASP A 272 -26.14 13.00 20.38
N GLY A 273 -27.02 13.52 19.53
CA GLY A 273 -28.27 14.16 19.97
C GLY A 273 -28.76 15.31 19.10
N ALA A 274 -27.88 16.13 18.53
CA ALA A 274 -28.31 17.32 17.79
C ALA A 274 -28.90 17.01 16.40
N SER A 275 -28.35 16.00 15.70
CA SER A 275 -28.83 15.54 14.39
C SER A 275 -30.13 14.72 14.47
N LEU A 276 -30.54 14.29 15.68
CA LEU A 276 -31.83 13.63 15.94
C LEU A 276 -32.93 14.60 16.37
N SER A 277 -32.62 15.89 16.54
CA SER A 277 -33.61 16.89 16.91
C SER A 277 -34.62 17.14 15.77
N ILE A 278 -35.90 17.07 16.11
CA ILE A 278 -37.03 17.43 15.22
C ILE A 278 -37.00 18.92 14.84
N HIS A 279 -36.07 19.71 15.41
CA HIS A 279 -35.87 21.13 15.10
C HIS A 279 -34.58 21.42 14.32
N ALA A 280 -33.79 20.41 13.95
CA ALA A 280 -32.61 20.62 13.11
C ALA A 280 -33.01 21.14 11.71
N PRO A 281 -32.28 22.08 11.09
CA PRO A 281 -32.59 22.59 9.75
C PRO A 281 -32.75 21.46 8.73
N LYS A 282 -33.71 21.57 7.81
CA LYS A 282 -34.03 20.49 6.83
C LYS A 282 -32.80 20.02 6.03
N MET A 283 -31.87 20.92 5.71
CA MET A 283 -30.60 20.58 5.03
C MET A 283 -29.73 19.58 5.82
N VAL A 284 -29.72 19.69 7.15
CA VAL A 284 -28.93 18.80 8.02
C VAL A 284 -29.56 17.40 8.07
N ARG A 285 -30.90 17.31 8.05
CA ARG A 285 -31.61 16.03 8.02
C ARG A 285 -31.51 15.29 6.69
N SER A 286 -31.60 16.01 5.57
CA SER A 286 -31.49 15.38 4.25
C SER A 286 -30.08 14.86 3.95
N ALA A 287 -29.05 15.54 4.44
CA ALA A 287 -27.67 15.05 4.31
C ALA A 287 -27.45 13.78 5.17
N ALA A 288 -27.97 13.76 6.40
CA ALA A 288 -27.83 12.62 7.31
C ALA A 288 -28.65 11.38 6.89
N MET A 289 -29.77 11.54 6.18
CA MET A 289 -30.60 10.41 5.74
C MET A 289 -30.02 9.61 4.57
N ASN A 290 -29.14 10.22 3.77
CA ASN A 290 -28.54 9.58 2.59
C ASN A 290 -27.10 9.11 2.82
N GLU A 291 -26.52 9.33 4.00
CA GLU A 291 -25.20 8.78 4.33
C GLU A 291 -25.34 7.30 4.75
N PRO A 292 -24.56 6.37 4.15
CA PRO A 292 -24.55 4.98 4.58
C PRO A 292 -24.28 4.88 6.08
N ARG A 293 -25.14 4.13 6.80
CA ARG A 293 -24.98 3.93 8.25
C ARG A 293 -23.67 3.23 8.62
N ASN A 294 -23.07 2.48 7.67
CA ASN A 294 -21.78 1.84 7.85
C ASN A 294 -20.67 2.75 7.30
N LYS A 295 -20.03 3.52 8.18
CA LYS A 295 -19.05 4.56 7.84
C LYS A 295 -17.63 4.00 7.59
N ASN A 296 -17.52 2.84 6.94
CA ASN A 296 -16.19 2.36 6.56
C ASN A 296 -15.73 3.02 5.25
N TYR A 297 -15.24 4.25 5.35
CA TYR A 297 -14.75 5.01 4.20
C TYR A 297 -13.58 4.34 3.47
N ALA A 298 -12.90 3.36 4.08
CA ALA A 298 -11.83 2.61 3.44
C ALA A 298 -12.33 1.69 2.31
N GLU A 299 -13.62 1.33 2.32
CA GLU A 299 -14.24 0.50 1.29
C GLU A 299 -14.83 1.34 0.14
N TRP A 300 -14.89 2.66 0.29
CA TRP A 300 -15.47 3.53 -0.71
C TRP A 300 -14.55 3.68 -1.92
N THR A 301 -15.16 3.75 -3.08
CA THR A 301 -14.48 4.06 -4.33
C THR A 301 -14.01 5.52 -4.33
N ALA A 302 -13.00 5.83 -5.15
CA ALA A 302 -12.53 7.21 -5.31
C ALA A 302 -13.65 8.17 -5.72
N THR A 303 -14.57 7.73 -6.58
CA THR A 303 -15.74 8.53 -7.00
C THR A 303 -16.65 8.86 -5.82
N GLU A 304 -17.00 7.87 -4.98
CA GLU A 304 -17.84 8.10 -3.81
C GLU A 304 -17.17 9.05 -2.80
N LEU A 305 -15.86 8.91 -2.60
CA LEU A 305 -15.08 9.80 -1.74
C LEU A 305 -15.07 11.24 -2.27
N LEU A 306 -14.86 11.42 -3.57
CA LEU A 306 -14.84 12.74 -4.22
C LEU A 306 -16.22 13.41 -4.18
N ASP A 307 -17.28 12.67 -4.56
CA ASP A 307 -18.66 13.16 -4.50
C ASP A 307 -19.04 13.59 -3.08
N HIS A 308 -18.57 12.85 -2.07
CA HIS A 308 -18.78 13.20 -0.68
C HIS A 308 -18.08 14.50 -0.29
N LEU A 309 -16.81 14.67 -0.70
CA LEU A 309 -16.06 15.92 -0.47
C LEU A 309 -16.74 17.10 -1.16
N GLU A 310 -17.23 16.92 -2.39
CA GLU A 310 -17.91 17.95 -3.17
C GLU A 310 -19.18 18.48 -2.49
N ARG A 311 -20.01 17.57 -1.95
CA ARG A 311 -21.24 17.93 -1.23
C ARG A 311 -20.98 18.81 -0.01
N ARG A 312 -19.82 18.67 0.63
CA ARG A 312 -19.44 19.45 1.82
C ARG A 312 -18.77 20.75 1.45
N LYS A 313 -17.93 20.72 0.44
CA LYS A 313 -17.21 21.88 -0.07
C LYS A 313 -17.12 21.72 -1.58
N SER A 314 -17.80 22.59 -2.32
CA SER A 314 -17.79 22.62 -3.79
C SER A 314 -16.42 23.05 -4.29
N VAL A 315 -15.44 22.14 -4.24
CA VAL A 315 -14.05 22.39 -4.66
C VAL A 315 -13.62 21.47 -5.80
N LEU A 316 -14.46 20.53 -6.23
CA LEU A 316 -14.07 19.69 -7.36
C LEU A 316 -13.95 20.57 -8.61
N PRO A 317 -12.76 20.65 -9.22
CA PRO A 317 -12.64 21.35 -10.48
C PRO A 317 -13.43 20.58 -11.54
N ALA A 318 -14.07 21.31 -12.46
CA ALA A 318 -14.72 20.73 -13.63
C ALA A 318 -13.67 20.20 -14.61
N VAL A 319 -13.07 19.06 -14.27
CA VAL A 319 -11.98 18.43 -15.02
C VAL A 319 -12.54 17.45 -16.03
N LYS A 320 -11.97 17.43 -17.23
CA LYS A 320 -12.14 16.38 -18.24
C LYS A 320 -10.78 15.72 -18.46
N PRO A 321 -10.63 14.42 -18.16
CA PRO A 321 -11.61 13.45 -17.65
C PRO A 321 -12.05 13.74 -16.20
N TYR A 322 -13.22 13.23 -15.78
CA TYR A 322 -13.62 13.33 -14.37
C TYR A 322 -12.59 12.63 -13.48
N LEU A 323 -12.17 13.27 -12.39
CA LEU A 323 -11.11 12.77 -11.52
C LEU A 323 -11.44 11.40 -10.92
N GLY A 324 -12.72 11.15 -10.60
CA GLY A 324 -13.15 9.83 -10.11
C GLY A 324 -12.91 8.71 -11.13
N VAL A 325 -13.07 8.98 -12.43
CA VAL A 325 -12.78 8.00 -13.50
C VAL A 325 -11.28 7.75 -13.59
N PHE A 326 -10.45 8.80 -13.49
CA PHE A 326 -9.00 8.65 -13.48
C PHE A 326 -8.52 7.82 -12.27
N LEU A 327 -9.17 7.95 -11.12
CA LEU A 327 -8.85 7.19 -9.91
C LEU A 327 -9.60 5.86 -9.79
N THR A 328 -10.20 5.37 -10.88
CA THR A 328 -10.85 4.05 -10.91
C THR A 328 -9.90 3.02 -11.52
N LYS A 329 -9.73 1.87 -10.84
CA LYS A 329 -8.91 0.78 -11.38
C LYS A 329 -9.49 0.27 -12.71
N PRO A 330 -8.65 -0.08 -13.70
CA PRO A 330 -9.13 -0.73 -14.91
C PRO A 330 -9.85 -2.04 -14.55
N TYR A 331 -10.86 -2.41 -15.35
CA TYR A 331 -11.68 -3.62 -15.17
C TYR A 331 -12.61 -3.65 -13.96
N TYR A 332 -12.68 -2.57 -13.17
CA TYR A 332 -13.70 -2.43 -12.14
C TYR A 332 -15.04 -2.03 -12.79
N GLY A 333 -15.71 -3.02 -13.37
CA GLY A 333 -17.05 -2.92 -13.96
C GLY A 333 -17.10 -2.44 -15.43
N PRO A 334 -18.04 -2.95 -16.25
CA PRO A 334 -18.11 -2.67 -17.68
C PRO A 334 -18.53 -1.24 -18.07
N TYR A 335 -18.94 -0.39 -17.12
CA TYR A 335 -19.55 0.92 -17.40
C TYR A 335 -18.83 2.11 -16.76
N THR A 336 -17.68 1.90 -16.11
CA THR A 336 -17.01 2.95 -15.32
C THR A 336 -16.14 3.89 -16.15
N GLY A 337 -15.90 3.56 -17.43
CA GLY A 337 -14.98 4.32 -18.28
C GLY A 337 -13.53 4.27 -17.81
N ALA A 338 -13.20 3.34 -16.90
CA ALA A 338 -11.86 3.12 -16.40
C ALA A 338 -10.92 2.71 -17.54
N ARG A 339 -9.71 3.26 -17.52
CA ARG A 339 -8.70 3.03 -18.55
C ARG A 339 -7.38 2.64 -17.92
N ARG A 340 -6.51 1.96 -18.67
CA ARG A 340 -5.16 1.66 -18.22
C ARG A 340 -4.32 2.93 -18.18
N GLY A 341 -3.19 2.91 -17.48
CA GLY A 341 -2.27 4.05 -17.41
C GLY A 341 -1.76 4.50 -18.79
N GLU A 342 -1.57 3.55 -19.71
CA GLU A 342 -1.14 3.81 -21.10
C GLU A 342 -2.18 4.55 -21.95
N ASP A 343 -3.47 4.34 -21.67
CA ASP A 343 -4.60 4.91 -22.42
C ASP A 343 -4.86 6.39 -22.05
N TRP A 344 -4.28 6.86 -20.95
CA TRP A 344 -4.38 8.24 -20.51
C TRP A 344 -3.34 9.09 -21.23
N SER A 345 -3.80 10.18 -21.87
CA SER A 345 -2.87 11.12 -22.47
C SER A 345 -2.06 11.84 -21.38
N THR A 346 -0.85 12.31 -21.71
CA THR A 346 -0.01 13.10 -20.79
C THR A 346 -0.76 14.33 -20.25
N LYS A 347 -1.66 14.90 -21.05
CA LYS A 347 -2.52 16.00 -20.62
C LYS A 347 -3.54 15.54 -19.57
N ASP A 348 -4.19 14.39 -19.78
CA ASP A 348 -5.15 13.84 -18.80
C ASP A 348 -4.50 13.58 -17.45
N TRP A 349 -3.27 13.06 -17.45
CA TRP A 349 -2.43 12.89 -16.26
C TRP A 349 -2.21 14.22 -15.52
N GLN A 350 -1.70 15.24 -16.22
CA GLN A 350 -1.43 16.55 -15.63
C GLN A 350 -2.68 17.20 -15.06
N VAL A 351 -3.80 17.13 -15.80
CA VAL A 351 -5.05 17.77 -15.38
C VAL A 351 -5.65 17.03 -14.18
N SER A 352 -5.57 15.69 -14.14
CA SER A 352 -6.06 14.91 -13.00
C SER A 352 -5.26 15.16 -11.72
N LEU A 353 -3.93 15.19 -11.80
CA LEU A 353 -3.07 15.49 -10.64
C LEU A 353 -3.21 16.94 -10.16
N SER A 354 -3.38 17.88 -11.09
CA SER A 354 -3.76 19.26 -10.75
C SER A 354 -5.11 19.32 -10.02
N GLY A 355 -6.08 18.50 -10.43
CA GLY A 355 -7.36 18.34 -9.73
C GLY A 355 -7.19 17.86 -8.29
N LEU A 356 -6.40 16.81 -8.06
CA LEU A 356 -6.05 16.35 -6.72
C LEU A 356 -5.35 17.43 -5.88
N ARG A 357 -4.44 18.19 -6.49
CA ARG A 357 -3.74 19.30 -5.84
C ARG A 357 -4.70 20.40 -5.38
N GLN A 358 -5.71 20.72 -6.19
CA GLN A 358 -6.73 21.71 -5.84
C GLN A 358 -7.59 21.25 -4.66
N ILE A 359 -7.99 19.98 -4.66
CA ILE A 359 -8.72 19.36 -3.54
C ILE A 359 -7.88 19.45 -2.27
N ALA A 360 -6.62 19.02 -2.34
CA ALA A 360 -5.70 19.04 -1.20
C ALA A 360 -5.51 20.45 -0.63
N LYS A 361 -5.25 21.45 -1.48
CA LYS A 361 -5.14 22.86 -1.05
C LYS A 361 -6.41 23.36 -0.38
N ALA A 362 -7.57 23.04 -0.94
CA ALA A 362 -8.83 23.53 -0.40
C ALA A 362 -9.18 22.88 0.94
N TRP A 363 -8.79 21.64 1.16
CA TRP A 363 -8.95 20.96 2.45
C TRP A 363 -7.78 21.18 3.41
N GLY A 364 -6.73 21.87 2.99
CA GLY A 364 -5.51 22.06 3.78
C GLY A 364 -4.76 20.75 4.03
N ASP A 365 -4.90 19.78 3.14
CA ASP A 365 -4.30 18.46 3.30
C ASP A 365 -2.86 18.43 2.77
N GLN A 366 -1.92 18.60 3.69
CA GLN A 366 -0.49 18.64 3.37
C GLN A 366 0.04 17.30 2.85
N TYR A 367 -0.57 16.16 3.24
CA TYR A 367 -0.10 14.83 2.85
C TYR A 367 -0.34 14.51 1.39
N ILE A 368 -1.52 14.87 0.91
CA ILE A 368 -1.85 14.74 -0.51
C ILE A 368 -0.91 15.65 -1.32
N LEU A 369 -0.61 16.87 -0.83
CA LEU A 369 0.32 17.78 -1.51
C LEU A 369 1.75 17.23 -1.60
N GLU A 370 2.30 16.78 -0.48
CA GLU A 370 3.66 16.21 -0.43
C GLU A 370 3.78 14.94 -1.28
N SER A 371 2.73 14.12 -1.32
CA SER A 371 2.67 12.93 -2.17
C SER A 371 2.63 13.29 -3.65
N LEU A 372 1.85 14.31 -4.03
CA LEU A 372 1.79 14.81 -5.41
C LEU A 372 3.12 15.38 -5.88
N ASP A 373 3.80 16.15 -5.02
CA ASP A 373 5.11 16.74 -5.35
C ASP A 373 6.15 15.67 -5.68
N GLU A 374 6.16 14.56 -4.95
CA GLU A 374 7.08 13.44 -5.23
C GLU A 374 6.77 12.72 -6.53
N VAL A 375 5.48 12.42 -6.78
CA VAL A 375 5.04 11.75 -8.01
C VAL A 375 5.37 12.61 -9.22
N GLU A 376 5.01 13.90 -9.19
CA GLU A 376 5.24 14.81 -10.30
C GLU A 376 6.74 15.03 -10.57
N LYS A 377 7.54 15.20 -9.51
CA LYS A 377 8.97 15.50 -9.65
C LYS A 377 9.79 14.32 -10.15
N TRP A 378 9.56 13.12 -9.61
CA TRP A 378 10.48 11.99 -9.82
C TRP A 378 9.93 10.89 -10.70
N HIS A 379 8.62 10.68 -10.69
CA HIS A 379 8.02 9.49 -11.32
C HIS A 379 7.37 9.81 -12.65
N LEU A 380 6.61 10.91 -12.75
CA LEU A 380 6.00 11.31 -14.03
C LEU A 380 7.03 11.71 -15.07
N GLN A 381 8.09 12.41 -14.68
CA GLN A 381 9.16 12.78 -15.62
C GLN A 381 9.76 11.54 -16.27
N LYS A 382 10.14 10.57 -15.43
CA LYS A 382 10.72 9.29 -15.86
C LYS A 382 9.76 8.43 -16.69
N VAL A 383 8.48 8.36 -16.35
CA VAL A 383 7.53 7.44 -16.99
C VAL A 383 6.86 8.03 -18.24
N LEU A 384 6.64 9.36 -18.28
CA LEU A 384 5.90 10.01 -19.36
C LEU A 384 6.80 10.66 -20.42
N PHE A 385 8.01 11.10 -20.06
CA PHE A 385 8.84 11.95 -20.92
C PHE A 385 10.20 11.37 -21.28
N GLU A 386 10.80 10.55 -20.40
CA GLU A 386 11.98 9.72 -20.72
C GLU A 386 11.58 8.42 -21.41
#